data_AF-A0A2D8RC27-F1
#
_entry.id   AF-A0A2D8RC27-F1
#
_cell.length_a   1.000
_cell.length_b   1.000
_cell.length_c   1.000
_cell.angle_alpha   90.00
_cell.angle_beta   90.00
_cell.angle_gamma   90.00
#
_symmetry.space_group_name_H-M   'P 1'
#
loop_
_entity.id
_entity.type
_entity.pdbx_description
1 polymer ?
#
loop_
_entity_poly.entity_id
_entity_poly.type
_entity_poly.pdbx_seq_one_letter_code
_entity_poly.pdbx_strand_id
1 'polypeptide(L)'
;MSMNAIVSKNAQLTMSSREIAELTGKRHDHVLVDIRKMLAELELAHPSFRGSYTDTTGRARPVFNLPKDLTITLVSGYNVKMRYAITKRWMELEERVEAPEQLPNSFAEALRLAADLEEQKQLLVLANTELTHERDGLSSVVGKFDHSLTRYARTLPGVNTQRIKRDLKEAGYLAISATTAASSCPFGVR
;
A
#
# COMPACT_ATOMS: atom_id res chain seq x y z
N MET A 1 28.42 25.57 -7.32
CA MET A 1 27.29 24.63 -7.19
C MET A 1 27.78 23.26 -7.62
N SER A 2 28.25 22.46 -6.67
CA SER A 2 28.78 21.11 -6.92
C SER A 2 27.61 20.17 -7.25
N MET A 3 27.62 19.57 -8.43
CA MET A 3 26.64 18.57 -8.84
C MET A 3 26.99 17.24 -8.15
N ASN A 4 26.12 16.80 -7.23
CA ASN A 4 26.18 15.49 -6.61
C ASN A 4 25.97 14.41 -7.69
N ALA A 5 27.05 13.74 -8.06
CA ALA A 5 27.02 12.50 -8.82
C ALA A 5 26.48 11.37 -7.92
N ILE A 6 25.16 11.15 -7.95
CA ILE A 6 24.56 9.88 -7.50
C ILE A 6 24.54 8.94 -8.70
N VAL A 7 25.72 8.57 -9.20
CA VAL A 7 25.87 7.32 -9.94
C VAL A 7 25.97 6.24 -8.87
N SER A 8 24.80 5.80 -8.40
CA SER A 8 24.72 4.62 -7.56
C SER A 8 25.38 3.49 -8.33
N LYS A 9 26.48 2.94 -7.80
CA LYS A 9 27.15 1.75 -8.34
C LYS A 9 26.07 0.70 -8.57
N ASN A 10 25.82 0.41 -9.84
CA ASN A 10 24.86 -0.57 -10.31
C ASN A 10 25.39 -1.98 -10.00
N ALA A 11 25.57 -2.29 -8.71
CA ALA A 11 25.76 -3.66 -8.26
C ALA A 11 24.46 -4.38 -8.60
N GLN A 12 24.47 -5.16 -9.67
CA GLN A 12 23.31 -5.93 -10.11
C GLN A 12 22.81 -6.74 -8.91
N LEU A 13 21.64 -6.35 -8.38
CA LEU A 13 21.00 -7.06 -7.30
C LEU A 13 20.70 -8.48 -7.78
N THR A 14 21.33 -9.45 -7.12
CA THR A 14 21.16 -10.87 -7.41
C THR A 14 20.70 -11.60 -6.17
N MET A 15 20.03 -12.74 -6.37
CA MET A 15 19.66 -13.67 -5.31
C MET A 15 20.33 -15.01 -5.57
N SER A 16 20.94 -15.57 -4.54
CA SER A 16 21.59 -16.86 -4.63
C SER A 16 20.57 -18.00 -4.59
N SER A 17 20.86 -19.10 -5.29
CA SER A 17 20.04 -20.31 -5.26
C SER A 17 19.86 -20.90 -3.85
N ARG A 18 20.75 -20.57 -2.90
CA ARG A 18 20.62 -20.96 -1.49
C ARG A 18 19.55 -20.14 -0.78
N GLU A 19 19.56 -18.84 -0.95
CA GLU A 19 18.50 -17.95 -0.41
C GLU A 19 17.15 -18.34 -1.01
N ILE A 20 17.09 -18.66 -2.30
CA ILE A 20 15.86 -19.17 -2.94
C ILE A 20 15.41 -20.48 -2.28
N ALA A 21 16.32 -21.41 -2.02
CA ALA A 21 16.01 -22.69 -1.37
C ALA A 21 15.46 -22.48 0.06
N GLU A 22 16.05 -21.57 0.81
CA GLU A 22 15.60 -21.20 2.16
C GLU A 22 14.22 -20.55 2.15
N LEU A 23 13.98 -19.57 1.28
CA LEU A 23 12.70 -18.87 1.16
C LEU A 23 11.57 -19.76 0.63
N THR A 24 11.87 -20.71 -0.25
CA THR A 24 10.87 -21.60 -0.85
C THR A 24 10.68 -22.91 -0.09
N GLY A 25 11.55 -23.20 0.88
CA GLY A 25 11.58 -24.48 1.60
C GLY A 25 11.97 -25.69 0.73
N LYS A 26 12.43 -25.46 -0.51
CA LYS A 26 12.81 -26.52 -1.44
C LYS A 26 14.27 -26.90 -1.23
N ARG A 27 14.61 -28.20 -1.37
CA ARG A 27 16.01 -28.65 -1.30
C ARG A 27 16.86 -27.92 -2.34
N HIS A 28 18.04 -27.43 -1.92
CA HIS A 28 18.97 -26.69 -2.79
C HIS A 28 19.34 -27.47 -4.05
N ASP A 29 19.54 -28.79 -3.96
CA ASP A 29 19.82 -29.64 -5.12
C ASP A 29 18.73 -29.59 -6.19
N HIS A 30 17.46 -29.54 -5.78
CA HIS A 30 16.33 -29.44 -6.72
C HIS A 30 16.26 -28.04 -7.33
N VAL A 31 16.49 -27.00 -6.53
CA VAL A 31 16.58 -25.62 -7.03
C VAL A 31 17.69 -25.49 -8.08
N LEU A 32 18.84 -26.12 -7.88
CA LEU A 32 19.91 -26.13 -8.89
C LEU A 32 19.45 -26.78 -10.20
N VAL A 33 18.75 -27.92 -10.14
CA VAL A 33 18.20 -28.61 -11.33
C VAL A 33 17.18 -27.75 -12.05
N ASP A 34 16.25 -27.14 -11.31
CA ASP A 34 15.21 -26.28 -11.88
C ASP A 34 15.82 -25.05 -12.54
N ILE A 35 16.87 -24.46 -11.94
CA ILE A 35 17.61 -23.35 -12.56
C ILE A 35 18.25 -23.78 -13.87
N ARG A 36 18.87 -24.97 -13.94
CA ARG A 36 19.47 -25.44 -15.21
C ARG A 36 18.43 -25.64 -16.28
N LYS A 37 17.29 -26.24 -15.91
CA LYS A 37 16.18 -26.47 -16.82
C LYS A 37 15.61 -25.15 -17.34
N MET A 38 15.31 -24.21 -16.44
CA MET A 38 14.81 -22.88 -16.79
C MET A 38 15.77 -22.13 -17.71
N LEU A 39 17.07 -22.11 -17.41
CA LEU A 39 18.07 -21.44 -18.25
C LEU A 39 18.20 -22.09 -19.62
N ALA A 40 18.09 -23.42 -19.72
CA ALA A 40 18.09 -24.13 -21.00
C ALA A 40 16.83 -23.82 -21.82
N GLU A 41 15.65 -23.79 -21.19
CA GLU A 41 14.38 -23.44 -21.85
C GLU A 41 14.32 -21.98 -22.34
N LEU A 42 15.02 -21.08 -21.65
CA LEU A 42 15.16 -19.67 -22.03
C LEU A 42 16.34 -19.40 -22.99
N GLU A 43 17.05 -20.44 -23.43
CA GLU A 43 18.25 -20.34 -24.28
C GLU A 43 19.35 -19.42 -23.68
N LEU A 44 19.43 -19.34 -22.35
CA LEU A 44 20.40 -18.51 -21.63
C LEU A 44 21.65 -19.29 -21.24
N ALA A 45 22.81 -18.64 -21.38
CA ALA A 45 24.10 -19.25 -21.05
C ALA A 45 24.26 -19.50 -19.54
N HIS A 46 24.29 -20.79 -19.18
CA HIS A 46 24.47 -21.27 -17.81
C HIS A 46 25.71 -20.73 -17.07
N PRO A 47 26.89 -20.56 -17.72
CA PRO A 47 28.09 -20.06 -17.03
C PRO A 47 27.97 -18.64 -16.49
N SER A 48 27.12 -17.80 -17.09
CA SER A 48 27.00 -16.37 -16.74
C SER A 48 26.48 -16.13 -15.33
N PHE A 49 25.75 -17.10 -14.77
CA PHE A 49 25.12 -16.99 -13.45
C PHE A 49 25.75 -17.91 -12.41
N ARG A 50 26.75 -18.71 -12.80
CA ARG A 50 27.35 -19.74 -11.94
C ARG A 50 28.36 -19.10 -10.98
N GLY A 51 28.24 -19.47 -9.71
CA GLY A 51 29.22 -19.20 -8.66
C GLY A 51 29.56 -20.46 -7.87
N SER A 52 30.39 -20.29 -6.85
CA SER A 52 30.72 -21.31 -5.88
C SER A 52 30.71 -20.73 -4.47
N TYR A 53 30.28 -21.53 -3.49
CA TYR A 53 30.39 -21.20 -2.08
C TYR A 53 31.14 -22.30 -1.34
N THR A 54 31.79 -21.93 -0.23
CA THR A 54 32.43 -22.89 0.67
C THR A 54 31.42 -23.33 1.72
N ASP A 55 31.19 -24.64 1.80
CA ASP A 55 30.32 -25.22 2.81
C ASP A 55 31.01 -25.28 4.19
N THR A 56 30.26 -25.56 5.24
CA THR A 56 30.75 -25.77 6.61
C THR A 56 31.84 -26.83 6.71
N THR A 57 31.86 -27.80 5.78
CA THR A 57 32.88 -28.85 5.68
C THR A 57 34.11 -28.43 4.85
N GLY A 58 34.25 -27.14 4.50
CA GLY A 58 35.35 -26.62 3.69
C GLY A 58 35.32 -27.00 2.21
N ARG A 59 34.24 -27.63 1.72
CA ARG A 59 34.12 -28.06 0.32
C ARG A 59 33.47 -26.98 -0.53
N ALA A 60 34.00 -26.73 -1.73
CA ALA A 60 33.38 -25.85 -2.70
C ALA A 60 32.14 -26.51 -3.33
N ARG A 61 31.00 -25.82 -3.28
CA ARG A 61 29.72 -26.27 -3.82
C ARG A 61 29.20 -25.26 -4.85
N PRO A 62 28.55 -25.72 -5.93
CA PRO A 62 28.01 -24.82 -6.94
C PRO A 62 26.80 -24.04 -6.40
N VAL A 63 26.69 -22.77 -6.79
CA VAL A 63 25.55 -21.89 -6.53
C VAL A 63 25.25 -21.10 -7.80
N PHE A 64 24.00 -20.70 -8.01
CA PHE A 64 23.64 -19.70 -9.03
C PHE A 64 23.30 -18.38 -8.36
N ASN A 65 23.73 -17.27 -8.95
CA ASN A 65 23.34 -15.91 -8.56
C ASN A 65 22.46 -15.35 -9.68
N LEU A 66 21.16 -15.30 -9.44
CA LEU A 66 20.18 -14.92 -10.44
C LEU A 66 19.79 -13.45 -10.29
N PRO A 67 19.64 -12.70 -11.40
CA PRO A 67 18.99 -11.40 -11.37
C PRO A 67 17.51 -11.51 -10.98
N LYS A 68 16.90 -10.36 -10.69
CA LYS A 68 15.52 -10.26 -10.16
C LYS A 68 14.49 -10.95 -11.07
N ASP A 69 14.58 -10.73 -12.37
CA ASP A 69 13.71 -11.32 -13.39
C ASP A 69 13.75 -12.85 -13.36
N LEU A 70 14.94 -13.46 -13.44
CA LEU A 70 15.11 -14.91 -13.42
C LEU A 70 14.68 -15.52 -12.08
N THR A 71 14.89 -14.81 -10.98
CA THR A 71 14.42 -15.23 -9.65
C THR A 71 12.89 -15.29 -9.59
N ILE A 72 12.22 -14.25 -10.09
CA ILE A 72 10.74 -14.19 -10.13
C ILE A 72 10.19 -15.28 -11.06
N THR A 73 10.80 -15.49 -12.23
CA THR A 73 10.41 -16.56 -13.17
C THR A 73 10.48 -17.93 -12.50
N LEU A 74 11.60 -18.23 -11.82
CA LEU A 74 11.78 -19.50 -11.12
C LEU A 74 10.77 -19.70 -9.97
N VAL A 75 10.65 -18.71 -9.08
CA VAL A 75 9.82 -18.83 -7.86
C VAL A 75 8.34 -18.87 -8.21
N SER A 76 7.91 -18.06 -9.18
CA SER A 76 6.55 -18.16 -9.70
C SER A 76 6.31 -19.57 -10.24
N GLY A 77 7.27 -20.19 -10.94
CA GLY A 77 7.28 -21.60 -11.37
C GLY A 77 7.00 -22.65 -10.28
N TYR A 78 7.24 -22.36 -9.01
CA TYR A 78 6.96 -23.29 -7.91
C TYR A 78 5.53 -23.21 -7.36
N ASN A 79 4.93 -22.01 -7.34
CA ASN A 79 3.58 -21.81 -6.80
C ASN A 79 2.58 -21.43 -7.90
N VAL A 80 1.74 -22.39 -8.28
CA VAL A 80 0.71 -22.21 -9.32
C VAL A 80 -0.23 -21.05 -8.99
N LYS A 81 -0.63 -20.89 -7.72
CA LYS A 81 -1.50 -19.79 -7.30
C LYS A 81 -0.82 -18.44 -7.47
N MET A 82 0.48 -18.36 -7.17
CA MET A 82 1.28 -17.15 -7.38
C MET A 82 1.40 -16.81 -8.86
N ARG A 83 1.66 -17.80 -9.74
CA ARG A 83 1.67 -17.58 -11.20
C ARG A 83 0.36 -17.01 -11.69
N TYR A 84 -0.74 -17.66 -11.31
CA TYR A 84 -2.07 -17.22 -11.71
C TYR A 84 -2.38 -15.80 -11.22
N ALA A 85 -2.04 -15.48 -9.97
CA ALA A 85 -2.22 -14.14 -9.42
C ALA A 85 -1.40 -13.08 -10.18
N ILE A 86 -0.15 -13.37 -10.53
CA ILE A 86 0.70 -12.48 -11.34
C ILE A 86 0.06 -12.29 -12.72
N THR A 87 -0.27 -13.37 -13.43
CA THR A 87 -0.88 -13.31 -14.77
C THR A 87 -2.18 -12.50 -14.75
N LYS A 88 -3.08 -12.80 -13.82
CA LYS A 88 -4.35 -12.07 -13.69
C LYS A 88 -4.12 -10.59 -13.43
N ARG A 89 -3.18 -10.25 -12.53
CA ARG A 89 -2.88 -8.86 -12.22
C ARG A 89 -2.34 -8.10 -13.43
N TRP A 90 -1.52 -8.73 -14.26
CA TRP A 90 -1.04 -8.13 -15.50
C TRP A 90 -2.16 -7.91 -16.51
N MET A 91 -3.04 -8.89 -16.71
CA MET A 91 -4.23 -8.71 -17.57
C MET A 91 -5.09 -7.53 -17.09
N GLU A 92 -5.34 -7.41 -15.79
CA GLU A 92 -6.07 -6.27 -15.22
C GLU A 92 -5.36 -4.91 -15.44
N LEU A 93 -4.02 -4.90 -15.48
CA LEU A 93 -3.25 -3.68 -15.75
C LEU A 93 -3.29 -3.33 -17.24
N GLU A 94 -3.19 -4.32 -18.12
CA GLU A 94 -3.34 -4.15 -19.56
C GLU A 94 -4.74 -3.61 -19.88
N GLU A 95 -5.79 -4.20 -19.32
CA GLU A 95 -7.16 -3.69 -19.45
C GLU A 95 -7.32 -2.25 -18.95
N ARG A 96 -6.57 -1.83 -17.91
CA ARG A 96 -6.59 -0.45 -17.41
C ARG A 96 -5.82 0.52 -18.28
N VAL A 97 -4.76 0.07 -18.93
CA VAL A 97 -3.99 0.88 -19.87
C VAL A 97 -4.71 0.98 -21.22
N GLU A 98 -5.42 -0.08 -21.62
CA GLU A 98 -6.26 -0.12 -22.82
C GLU A 98 -7.62 0.53 -22.62
N ALA A 99 -8.13 0.59 -21.38
CA ALA A 99 -9.24 1.47 -21.04
C ALA A 99 -8.75 2.90 -21.28
N PRO A 100 -9.32 3.62 -22.28
CA PRO A 100 -8.93 4.98 -22.50
C PRO A 100 -9.41 5.77 -21.28
N GLU A 101 -8.50 6.08 -20.36
CA GLU A 101 -8.46 7.46 -19.89
C GLU A 101 -8.55 8.27 -21.17
N GLN A 102 -9.60 9.08 -21.31
CA GLN A 102 -9.89 9.88 -22.48
C GLN A 102 -8.76 10.87 -22.69
N LEU A 103 -7.61 10.36 -23.13
CA LEU A 103 -6.44 11.14 -23.43
C LEU A 103 -6.80 11.81 -24.74
N PRO A 104 -6.91 13.14 -24.72
CA PRO A 104 -7.35 13.88 -25.88
C PRO A 104 -6.39 13.59 -27.03
N ASN A 105 -6.93 13.16 -28.17
CA ASN A 105 -6.13 12.76 -29.34
C ASN A 105 -5.51 13.97 -30.05
N SER A 106 -5.88 15.18 -29.61
CA SER A 106 -5.40 16.46 -30.14
C SER A 106 -5.14 17.46 -29.01
N PHE A 107 -4.14 18.31 -29.21
CA PHE A 107 -3.79 19.40 -28.31
C PHE A 107 -4.98 20.34 -28.01
N ALA A 108 -5.87 20.54 -28.98
CA ALA A 108 -7.07 21.36 -28.81
C ALA A 108 -8.11 20.72 -27.87
N GLU A 109 -8.25 19.41 -27.92
CA GLU A 109 -9.13 18.63 -27.04
C GLU A 109 -8.57 18.60 -25.61
N ALA A 110 -7.23 18.53 -25.47
CA ALA A 110 -6.53 18.60 -24.20
C ALA A 110 -6.76 19.91 -23.45
N LEU A 111 -6.68 21.03 -24.17
CA LEU A 111 -6.91 22.35 -23.58
C LEU A 111 -8.37 22.54 -23.12
N ARG A 112 -9.33 21.98 -23.84
CA ARG A 112 -10.75 22.03 -23.43
C ARG A 112 -10.99 21.20 -22.18
N LEU A 113 -10.52 19.96 -22.15
CA LEU A 113 -10.63 19.10 -20.96
C LEU A 113 -9.96 19.73 -19.74
N ALA A 114 -8.79 20.35 -19.92
CA ALA A 114 -8.10 21.05 -18.84
C ALA A 114 -8.89 22.24 -18.29
N ALA A 115 -9.60 22.98 -19.15
CA ALA A 115 -10.47 24.07 -18.72
C ALA A 115 -11.66 23.54 -17.91
N ASP A 116 -12.35 22.50 -18.40
CA ASP A 116 -13.50 21.90 -17.71
C ASP A 116 -13.11 21.33 -16.34
N LEU A 117 -11.93 20.69 -16.24
CA LEU A 117 -11.41 20.15 -14.99
C LEU A 117 -11.06 21.25 -13.98
N GLU A 118 -10.52 22.38 -14.44
CA GLU A 118 -10.21 23.52 -13.57
C GLU A 118 -11.49 24.18 -13.04
N GLU A 119 -12.53 24.33 -13.88
CA GLU A 119 -13.84 24.82 -13.43
C GLU A 119 -14.45 23.90 -12.35
N GLN A 120 -14.44 22.57 -12.58
CA GLN A 120 -14.92 21.61 -11.59
C GLN A 120 -14.14 21.68 -10.28
N LYS A 121 -12.82 21.83 -10.36
CA LYS A 121 -11.97 21.97 -9.18
C LYS A 121 -12.28 23.24 -8.41
N GLN A 122 -12.52 24.36 -9.10
CA GLN A 122 -12.90 25.62 -8.45
C GLN A 122 -14.24 25.47 -7.71
N LEU A 123 -15.24 24.84 -8.33
CA LEU A 123 -16.53 24.56 -7.69
C LEU A 123 -16.37 23.69 -6.44
N LEU A 124 -15.54 22.64 -6.52
CA LEU A 124 -15.25 21.78 -5.38
C LEU A 124 -14.51 22.52 -4.25
N VAL A 125 -13.59 23.43 -4.59
CA VAL A 125 -12.90 24.28 -3.59
C VAL A 125 -13.91 25.18 -2.89
N LEU A 126 -14.82 25.82 -3.64
CA LEU A 126 -15.86 26.68 -3.06
C LEU A 126 -16.76 25.89 -2.10
N ALA A 127 -17.28 24.72 -2.52
CA ALA A 127 -18.09 23.87 -1.65
C ALA A 127 -17.32 23.42 -0.39
N ASN A 128 -16.03 23.11 -0.50
CA ASN A 128 -15.21 22.79 0.67
C ASN A 128 -15.04 23.99 1.59
N THR A 129 -14.83 25.21 1.05
CA THR A 129 -14.75 26.40 1.89
C THR A 129 -16.04 26.64 2.66
N GLU A 130 -17.20 26.47 2.02
CA GLU A 130 -18.51 26.57 2.67
C GLU A 130 -18.64 25.55 3.81
N LEU A 131 -18.33 24.28 3.55
CA LEU A 131 -18.35 23.24 4.59
C LEU A 131 -17.37 23.50 5.73
N THR A 132 -16.18 24.07 5.45
CA THR A 132 -15.25 24.46 6.52
C THR A 132 -15.80 25.60 7.36
N HIS A 133 -16.46 26.58 6.75
CA HIS A 133 -17.11 27.68 7.48
C HIS A 133 -18.27 27.16 8.33
N GLU A 134 -19.10 26.25 7.81
CA GLU A 134 -20.17 25.60 8.59
C GLU A 134 -19.60 24.79 9.75
N ARG A 135 -18.55 23.99 9.50
CA ARG A 135 -17.85 23.22 10.53
C ARG A 135 -17.27 24.14 11.60
N ASP A 136 -16.63 25.25 11.23
CA ASP A 136 -16.02 26.19 12.17
C ASP A 136 -17.09 26.94 12.97
N GLY A 137 -18.22 27.28 12.32
CA GLY A 137 -19.41 27.79 12.97
C GLY A 137 -19.94 26.82 14.03
N LEU A 138 -20.16 25.55 13.65
CA LEU A 138 -20.58 24.49 14.57
C LEU A 138 -19.56 24.26 15.69
N SER A 139 -18.26 24.22 15.38
CA SER A 139 -17.17 24.06 16.35
C SER A 139 -17.16 25.22 17.36
N SER A 140 -17.42 26.44 16.91
CA SER A 140 -17.53 27.61 17.80
C SER A 140 -18.76 27.54 18.71
N VAL A 141 -19.84 26.90 18.28
CA VAL A 141 -21.05 26.72 19.10
C VAL A 141 -20.84 25.55 20.08
N VAL A 142 -20.36 24.42 19.59
CA VAL A 142 -20.14 23.19 20.38
C VAL A 142 -18.99 23.36 21.38
N GLY A 143 -17.88 23.98 20.98
CA GLY A 143 -16.70 24.21 21.81
C GLY A 143 -16.85 25.32 22.85
N LYS A 144 -17.88 26.19 22.74
CA LYS A 144 -18.21 27.19 23.77
C LYS A 144 -19.06 26.63 24.92
N PHE A 145 -19.67 25.46 24.74
CA PHE A 145 -20.41 24.79 25.80
C PHE A 145 -19.51 23.79 26.53
N ASP A 146 -18.61 24.30 27.39
CA ASP A 146 -18.09 23.57 28.55
C ASP A 146 -19.21 23.38 29.60
N HIS A 147 -20.35 22.86 29.15
CA HIS A 147 -21.46 22.49 29.99
C HIS A 147 -21.31 21.01 30.29
N SER A 148 -21.28 20.65 31.57
CA SER A 148 -21.47 19.23 31.90
C SER A 148 -22.80 18.77 31.30
N LEU A 149 -22.84 17.53 30.81
CA LEU A 149 -24.03 16.89 30.25
C LEU A 149 -25.29 17.15 31.11
N THR A 150 -25.11 17.08 32.44
CA THR A 150 -26.15 17.36 33.44
C THR A 150 -26.66 18.80 33.40
N ARG A 151 -25.78 19.77 33.13
CA ARG A 151 -26.10 21.20 33.07
C ARG A 151 -26.90 21.49 31.79
N TYR A 152 -26.56 20.85 30.66
CA TYR A 152 -27.29 21.01 29.38
C TYR A 152 -28.66 20.35 29.45
N ALA A 153 -28.73 19.16 30.04
CA ALA A 153 -29.98 18.46 30.33
C ALA A 153 -31.02 19.28 31.12
N ARG A 154 -30.60 20.28 31.91
CA ARG A 154 -31.52 21.14 32.67
C ARG A 154 -32.15 22.25 31.83
N THR A 155 -31.60 22.57 30.66
CA THR A 155 -32.15 23.60 29.76
C THR A 155 -33.27 23.06 28.88
N LEU A 156 -33.44 21.73 28.81
CA LEU A 156 -34.50 21.06 28.05
C LEU A 156 -35.71 20.79 28.96
N PRO A 157 -36.92 21.30 28.64
CA PRO A 157 -38.11 21.08 29.45
C PRO A 157 -38.54 19.61 29.42
N GLY A 158 -38.89 19.05 30.58
CA GLY A 158 -39.42 17.69 30.72
C GLY A 158 -38.38 16.57 30.77
N VAL A 159 -37.08 16.88 30.73
CA VAL A 159 -36.01 15.85 30.77
C VAL A 159 -35.62 15.52 32.21
N ASN A 160 -35.59 14.22 32.55
CA ASN A 160 -35.17 13.76 33.87
C ASN A 160 -33.64 13.77 33.99
N THR A 161 -33.08 14.86 34.54
CA THR A 161 -31.63 15.06 34.69
C THR A 161 -30.90 13.95 35.45
N GLN A 162 -31.60 13.18 36.29
CA GLN A 162 -31.00 12.09 37.07
C GLN A 162 -30.85 10.78 36.26
N ARG A 163 -31.70 10.54 35.25
CA ARG A 163 -31.68 9.29 34.46
C ARG A 163 -30.87 9.39 33.16
N ILE A 164 -30.64 10.59 32.65
CA ILE A 164 -30.00 10.85 31.34
C ILE A 164 -28.68 10.10 31.13
N LYS A 165 -27.79 10.06 32.12
CA LYS A 165 -26.51 9.34 31.98
C LYS A 165 -26.70 7.84 31.75
N ARG A 166 -27.71 7.25 32.40
CA ARG A 166 -28.06 5.84 32.24
C ARG A 166 -28.73 5.60 30.89
N ASP A 167 -29.68 6.45 30.53
CA ASP A 167 -30.43 6.31 29.27
C ASP A 167 -29.52 6.49 28.05
N LEU A 168 -28.55 7.43 28.10
CA LEU A 168 -27.53 7.59 27.06
C LEU A 168 -26.51 6.43 27.02
N LYS A 169 -26.28 5.76 28.15
CA LYS A 169 -25.46 4.55 28.22
C LYS A 169 -26.20 3.36 27.62
N GLU A 170 -27.49 3.21 27.91
CA GLU A 170 -28.38 2.20 27.30
C GLU A 170 -28.51 2.41 25.79
N ALA A 171 -28.57 3.66 25.32
CA ALA A 171 -28.62 4.01 23.91
C ALA A 171 -27.24 4.01 23.21
N GLY A 172 -26.14 3.75 23.92
CA GLY A 172 -24.80 3.60 23.35
C GLY A 172 -24.04 4.90 23.02
N TYR A 173 -24.53 6.06 23.46
CA TYR A 173 -23.90 7.37 23.20
C TYR A 173 -22.78 7.74 24.19
N LEU A 174 -22.65 7.03 25.31
CA LEU A 174 -21.54 7.20 26.28
C LEU A 174 -20.70 5.93 26.35
N ALA A 175 -19.42 6.03 25.98
CA ALA A 175 -18.45 4.94 26.15
C ALA A 175 -18.06 4.77 27.63
N ILE A 176 -17.96 3.51 28.09
CA ILE A 176 -17.47 3.17 29.43
C ILE A 176 -15.96 3.39 29.43
N SER A 177 -15.47 4.40 30.14
CA SER A 177 -14.04 4.58 30.36
C SER A 177 -13.51 3.44 31.23
N ALA A 178 -12.93 2.40 30.62
CA ALA A 178 -11.95 1.56 31.29
C ALA A 178 -10.63 2.36 31.34
N THR A 179 -10.17 2.68 32.54
CA THR A 179 -8.93 3.44 32.75
C THR A 179 -7.70 2.62 32.32
N THR A 180 -7.05 3.11 31.26
CA THR A 180 -5.62 3.04 30.91
C THR A 180 -5.00 1.68 30.55
N ALA A 181 -4.90 1.44 29.24
CA ALA A 181 -3.64 1.02 28.61
C ALA A 181 -3.50 1.77 27.29
N ALA A 182 -2.34 2.43 27.11
CA ALA A 182 -1.98 3.16 25.92
C ALA A 182 -1.95 2.24 24.67
N SER A 183 -2.61 2.63 23.58
CA SER A 183 -1.99 2.75 22.24
C SER A 183 -3.03 3.11 21.17
N SER A 184 -2.66 4.11 20.37
CA SER A 184 -3.14 4.44 19.02
C SER A 184 -4.64 4.70 18.80
N CYS A 185 -4.99 5.99 18.71
CA CYS A 185 -6.12 6.49 17.95
C CYS A 185 -6.01 6.09 16.46
N PRO A 186 -7.08 5.61 15.80
CA PRO A 186 -7.18 5.59 14.35
C PRO A 186 -8.15 6.69 13.91
N PHE A 187 -7.72 7.95 13.99
CA PHE A 187 -8.31 9.00 13.16
C PHE A 187 -7.18 9.97 12.79
N GLY A 188 -6.29 9.44 11.95
CA GLY A 188 -5.45 10.27 11.10
C GLY A 188 -6.26 10.62 9.86
N VAL A 189 -6.56 11.91 9.70
CA VAL A 189 -6.80 12.50 8.38
C VAL A 189 -5.80 13.65 8.29
N ARG A 190 -4.70 13.37 7.59
CA ARG A 190 -3.99 14.36 6.78
C ARG A 190 -4.56 14.28 5.38
#